data_AF-A0A3S9BB70-F1
#
_entry.id   AF-A0A3S9BB70-F1
#
_cell.length_a   1.000
_cell.length_b   1.000
_cell.length_c   1.000
_cell.angle_alpha   90.00
_cell.angle_beta   90.00
_cell.angle_gamma   90.00
#
_symmetry.space_group_name_H-M   'P 1'
#
loop_
_entity.id
_entity.type
_entity.pdbx_description
1 polymer ?
#
loop_
_entity_poly.entity_id
_entity_poly.type
_entity_poly.pdbx_seq_one_letter_code
_entity_poly.pdbx_strand_id
1 'polypeptide(L)'
;MPTRNVVLTEHHEEVIERLVGSGRYQNASEVLREGLRLIEQREAREEARLAALKQAARVGFRDIEEGRFQEVGDDGLEEFISGLGLQANARTRNSGR
;
A
#
# COMPACT_ATOMS: atom_id res chain seq x y z
N MET A 1 -26.49 -7.63 17.61
CA MET A 1 -25.87 -6.95 16.45
C MET A 1 -26.97 -6.40 15.56
N PRO A 2 -26.82 -5.21 14.97
CA PRO A 2 -27.76 -4.70 13.97
C PRO A 2 -27.76 -5.62 12.73
N THR A 3 -28.92 -5.84 12.14
CA THR A 3 -29.09 -6.66 10.94
C THR A 3 -29.41 -5.78 9.74
N ARG A 4 -28.92 -6.18 8.56
CA ARG A 4 -29.16 -5.51 7.28
C ARG A 4 -29.43 -6.58 6.24
N ASN A 5 -30.54 -6.46 5.52
CA ASN A 5 -30.83 -7.35 4.39
C ASN A 5 -30.01 -6.88 3.18
N VAL A 6 -29.37 -7.82 2.49
CA VAL A 6 -28.58 -7.58 1.28
C VAL A 6 -29.10 -8.50 0.18
N VAL A 7 -29.18 -7.96 -1.03
CA VAL A 7 -29.51 -8.76 -2.22
C VAL A 7 -28.19 -9.28 -2.79
N LEU A 8 -28.08 -10.59 -2.94
CA LEU A 8 -26.91 -11.24 -3.52
C LEU A 8 -27.17 -11.58 -4.99
N THR A 9 -26.10 -11.61 -5.77
CA THR A 9 -26.11 -12.25 -7.08
C THR A 9 -25.86 -13.74 -6.90
N GLU A 10 -26.25 -14.54 -7.89
CA GLU A 10 -25.99 -16.00 -7.91
C GLU A 10 -24.52 -16.33 -7.64
N HIS A 11 -23.60 -15.60 -8.28
CA HIS A 11 -22.16 -15.76 -8.04
C HIS A 11 -21.74 -15.52 -6.58
N HIS A 12 -22.28 -14.49 -5.92
CA HIS A 12 -21.93 -14.21 -4.53
C HIS A 12 -22.48 -15.26 -3.58
N GLU A 13 -23.67 -15.80 -3.87
CA GLU A 13 -24.25 -16.92 -3.13
C GLU A 13 -23.37 -18.17 -3.24
N GLU A 14 -22.97 -18.58 -4.44
CA GLU A 14 -22.04 -19.71 -4.65
C GLU A 14 -20.73 -19.55 -3.89
N VAL A 15 -20.15 -18.34 -3.89
CA VAL A 15 -18.92 -18.06 -3.15
C VAL A 15 -19.13 -18.22 -1.65
N ILE A 16 -20.23 -17.69 -1.11
CA ILE A 16 -20.57 -17.80 0.32
C ILE A 16 -20.82 -19.27 0.69
N GLU A 17 -21.61 -20.00 -0.10
CA GLU A 17 -21.89 -21.42 0.14
C GLU A 17 -20.63 -22.25 0.13
N ARG A 18 -19.73 -22.05 -0.84
CA ARG A 18 -18.43 -22.76 -0.88
C ARG A 18 -17.59 -22.46 0.36
N LEU A 19 -17.53 -21.20 0.79
CA LEU A 19 -16.73 -20.79 1.94
C LEU A 19 -17.30 -21.34 3.26
N VAL A 20 -18.62 -21.34 3.43
CA VAL A 20 -19.28 -21.93 4.60
C VAL A 20 -19.17 -23.46 4.56
N GLY A 21 -19.44 -24.08 3.41
CA GLY A 21 -19.36 -25.53 3.20
C GLY A 21 -17.95 -26.09 3.39
N SER A 22 -16.91 -25.27 3.22
CA SER A 22 -15.53 -25.64 3.57
C SER A 22 -15.25 -25.74 5.08
N GLY A 23 -16.17 -25.27 5.92
CA GLY A 23 -16.02 -25.16 7.37
C GLY A 23 -15.16 -23.97 7.83
N ARG A 24 -14.60 -23.19 6.91
CA ARG A 24 -13.79 -21.99 7.24
C ARG A 24 -14.59 -20.89 7.92
N TYR A 25 -15.88 -20.80 7.63
CA TYR A 25 -16.82 -19.86 8.22
C TYR A 25 -18.09 -20.59 8.64
N GLN A 26 -18.70 -20.18 9.75
CA GLN A 26 -19.89 -20.84 10.27
C GLN A 26 -21.17 -20.42 9.54
N ASN A 27 -21.19 -19.22 8.96
CA ASN A 27 -22.36 -18.66 8.29
C ASN A 27 -21.98 -17.52 7.34
N ALA A 28 -22.94 -17.11 6.50
CA ALA A 28 -22.80 -16.01 5.56
C ALA A 28 -22.44 -14.68 6.24
N SER A 29 -22.97 -14.42 7.44
CA SER A 29 -22.69 -13.17 8.15
C SER A 29 -21.23 -13.04 8.57
N GLU A 30 -20.53 -14.14 8.85
CA GLU A 30 -19.08 -14.13 9.08
C GLU A 30 -18.30 -13.82 7.81
N VAL A 31 -18.67 -14.45 6.69
CA VAL A 31 -18.05 -14.19 5.39
C VAL A 31 -18.19 -12.72 5.01
N LEU A 32 -19.39 -12.15 5.17
CA LEU A 32 -19.66 -10.75 4.85
C LEU A 32 -18.90 -9.78 5.78
N ARG A 33 -18.81 -10.07 7.09
CA ARG A 33 -18.02 -9.25 8.01
C ARG A 33 -16.54 -9.28 7.66
N GLU A 34 -16.01 -10.43 7.31
CA GLU A 34 -14.62 -10.55 6.88
C GLU A 34 -14.38 -9.82 5.55
N GLY A 35 -15.33 -9.91 4.61
CA GLY A 35 -15.31 -9.12 3.39
C GLY A 35 -15.27 -7.61 3.66
N LEU A 36 -16.08 -7.12 4.60
CA LEU A 36 -16.07 -5.72 5.00
C LEU A 36 -14.74 -5.32 5.64
N ARG A 37 -14.18 -6.15 6.53
CA ARG A 37 -12.86 -5.93 7.15
C ARG A 37 -11.75 -5.78 6.11
N LEU A 38 -11.81 -6.56 5.01
CA LEU A 38 -10.86 -6.45 3.91
C LEU A 38 -11.01 -5.14 3.13
N ILE A 39 -12.24 -4.65 2.95
CA ILE A 39 -12.50 -3.34 2.33
C ILE A 39 -11.93 -2.22 3.22
N GLU A 40 -12.25 -2.22 4.52
CA GLU A 40 -11.76 -1.24 5.48
C GLU A 40 -10.22 -1.19 5.51
N GLN A 41 -9.56 -2.36 5.48
CA GLN A 41 -8.09 -2.42 5.43
C GLN A 41 -7.51 -1.87 4.14
N ARG A 42 -8.17 -2.11 3.02
CA ARG A 42 -7.74 -1.57 1.73
C ARG A 42 -7.85 -0.05 1.72
N GLU A 43 -8.97 0.49 2.20
CA GLU A 43 -9.19 1.93 2.31
C GLU A 43 -8.15 2.58 3.24
N ALA A 44 -7.95 2.04 4.45
CA ALA A 44 -6.95 2.53 5.38
C ALA A 44 -5.52 2.50 4.79
N ARG A 45 -5.17 1.45 4.03
CA ARG A 45 -3.88 1.36 3.34
C ARG A 45 -3.74 2.42 2.25
N GLU A 46 -4.81 2.68 1.50
CA GLU A 46 -4.82 3.68 0.44
C GLU A 46 -4.67 5.10 1.00
N GLU A 47 -5.40 5.42 2.07
CA GLU A 47 -5.26 6.67 2.80
C GLU A 47 -3.85 6.88 3.34
N ALA A 48 -3.29 5.86 4.00
CA ALA A 48 -1.92 5.89 4.50
C ALA A 48 -0.89 6.09 3.38
N ARG A 49 -1.08 5.42 2.23
CA ARG A 49 -0.22 5.59 1.05
C ARG A 49 -0.30 7.02 0.51
N LEU A 50 -1.49 7.57 0.37
CA LEU A 50 -1.68 8.95 -0.10
C LEU A 50 -1.07 9.96 0.88
N ALA A 51 -1.24 9.76 2.19
CA ALA A 51 -0.62 10.60 3.20
C ALA A 51 0.92 10.58 3.11
N ALA A 52 1.51 9.38 2.96
CA ALA A 52 2.95 9.22 2.80
C ALA A 52 3.47 9.92 1.52
N LEU A 53 2.78 9.76 0.39
CA LEU A 53 3.15 10.41 -0.87
C LEU A 53 3.06 11.95 -0.77
N LYS A 54 1.97 12.48 -0.18
CA LYS A 54 1.82 13.92 0.04
C LYS A 54 2.93 14.48 0.92
N GLN A 55 3.29 13.76 1.98
CA GLN A 55 4.39 14.16 2.86
C GLN A 55 5.73 14.14 2.13
N ALA A 56 6.03 13.08 1.37
CA ALA A 56 7.26 12.98 0.58
C ALA A 56 7.36 14.11 -0.45
N ALA A 57 6.27 14.40 -1.16
CA ALA A 57 6.21 15.52 -2.11
C ALA A 57 6.46 16.87 -1.42
N ARG A 58 5.83 17.11 -0.26
CA ARG A 58 6.04 18.32 0.54
C ARG A 58 7.50 18.50 0.96
N VAL A 59 8.16 17.41 1.37
CA VAL A 59 9.59 17.43 1.68
C VAL A 59 10.40 17.81 0.44
N GLY A 60 10.15 17.15 -0.70
CA GLY A 60 10.84 17.44 -1.96
C GLY A 60 10.65 18.88 -2.44
N PHE A 61 9.44 19.43 -2.38
CA PHE A 61 9.20 20.82 -2.77
C PHE A 61 9.95 21.81 -1.88
N ARG A 62 9.96 21.58 -0.56
CA ARG A 62 10.75 22.40 0.36
C ARG A 62 12.24 22.28 0.08
N ASP A 63 12.74 21.08 -0.23
CA ASP A 63 14.14 20.89 -0.60
C ASP A 63 14.49 21.69 -1.87
N ILE A 64 13.59 21.77 -2.85
CA ILE A 64 13.76 22.61 -4.04
C ILE A 64 13.81 24.09 -3.67
N GLU A 65 12.84 24.58 -2.89
CA GLU A 65 12.79 25.97 -2.44
C GLU A 65 14.05 26.40 -1.66
N GLU A 66 14.60 25.50 -0.87
CA GLU A 66 15.80 25.73 -0.06
C GLU A 66 17.11 25.41 -0.80
N GLY A 67 17.05 25.12 -2.11
CA GLY A 67 18.21 24.86 -2.95
C GLY A 67 18.92 23.52 -2.67
N ARG A 68 18.28 22.60 -1.95
CA ARG A 68 18.78 21.26 -1.64
C ARG A 68 18.42 20.24 -2.72
N PHE A 69 18.78 20.55 -3.95
CA PHE A 69 18.64 19.65 -5.09
C PHE A 69 19.94 19.59 -5.89
N GLN A 70 20.03 18.61 -6.78
CA GLN A 70 21.12 18.50 -7.72
C GLN A 70 20.53 18.44 -9.13
N GLU A 71 21.01 19.31 -10.02
CA GLU A 71 20.68 19.23 -11.44
C GLU A 71 21.45 18.07 -12.07
N VAL A 72 20.72 17.25 -12.83
CA VAL A 72 21.29 16.09 -13.53
C VAL A 72 20.80 16.18 -14.96
N GLY A 73 21.74 16.25 -15.90
CA GLY A 73 21.44 16.19 -17.33
C GLY A 73 21.00 14.80 -17.74
N ASP A 74 20.23 14.71 -18.84
CA ASP A 74 19.74 13.44 -19.37
C ASP A 74 20.88 12.46 -19.74
N ASP A 75 22.03 12.99 -20.15
CA ASP A 75 23.24 12.25 -20.48
C ASP A 75 23.97 11.68 -19.25
N GLY A 76 23.78 12.29 -18.08
CA GLY A 76 24.42 11.89 -16.82
C GLY A 76 23.53 11.10 -15.86
N LEU A 77 22.26 10.88 -16.20
CA LEU A 77 21.27 10.30 -15.28
C LEU A 77 21.64 8.87 -14.84
N GLU A 78 22.09 8.03 -15.78
CA GLU A 78 22.41 6.63 -15.50
C GLU A 78 23.65 6.51 -14.58
N GLU A 79 24.68 7.34 -14.81
CA GLU A 79 25.87 7.39 -13.96
C GLU A 79 25.52 7.91 -12.57
N PHE A 80 24.69 8.95 -12.49
CA PHE A 80 24.24 9.52 -11.21
C PHE A 80 23.49 8.50 -10.35
N ILE A 81 22.51 7.79 -10.92
CA ILE A 81 21.74 6.76 -10.21
C ILE A 81 22.65 5.61 -9.77
N SER A 82 23.57 5.18 -10.65
CA SER A 82 24.54 4.13 -10.33
C SER A 82 25.44 4.52 -9.15
N GLY A 83 25.91 5.77 -9.14
CA GLY A 83 26.70 6.35 -8.05
C GLY A 83 25.94 6.36 -6.72
N LEU A 84 24.66 6.75 -6.72
CA LEU A 84 23.81 6.70 -5.52
C LEU A 84 23.66 5.26 -4.99
N GLY A 85 23.49 4.28 -5.87
CA GLY A 85 23.41 2.86 -5.50
C GLY A 85 24.69 2.36 -4.80
N LEU A 86 25.85 2.76 -5.30
CA LEU A 86 27.15 2.42 -4.69
C LEU A 86 27.32 3.06 -3.30
N GLN A 87 26.95 4.33 -3.16
CA GLN A 87 27.02 5.06 -1.89
C GLN A 87 26.09 4.48 -0.82
N ALA A 88 24.86 4.12 -1.20
CA ALA A 88 23.91 3.47 -0.30
C ALA A 88 24.45 2.12 0.20
N ASN A 89 24.99 1.29 -0.69
CA ASN A 89 25.59 0.01 -0.34
C ASN A 89 26.84 0.13 0.54
N ALA A 90 27.61 1.21 0.42
CA ALA A 90 28.75 1.50 1.30
C ALA A 90 28.29 1.90 2.71
N ARG A 91 27.25 2.73 2.82
CA ARG A 91 26.67 3.14 4.11
C ARG A 91 26.09 1.96 4.90
N THR A 92 25.36 1.08 4.24
CA THR A 92 24.79 -0.14 4.88
C THR A 92 25.89 -1.06 5.41
N ARG A 93 27.02 -1.19 4.70
CA ARG A 93 28.17 -1.99 5.15
C ARG A 93 28.93 -1.39 6.34
N ASN A 94 28.98 -0.06 6.44
CA ASN A 94 29.61 0.63 7.58
C ASN A 94 28.70 0.72 8.81
N SER A 95 27.38 0.74 8.64
CA SER A 95 26.40 0.81 9.74
C SER A 95 26.14 -0.54 10.43
N GLY A 96 26.60 -1.65 9.85
CA GLY A 96 26.43 -3.02 10.36
C GLY A 96 27.62 -3.55 11.16
N ARG A 97 28.49 -2.67 11.67
CA ARG A 97 29.70 -3.02 12.42
C ARG A 97 29.77 -2.31 13.76
#